data_AF-A0A9D1J2Z1-F1
#
_entry.id   AF-A0A9D1J2Z1-F1
#
_cell.length_a   1.000
_cell.length_b   1.000
_cell.length_c   1.000
_cell.angle_alpha   90.00
_cell.angle_beta   90.00
_cell.angle_gamma   90.00
#
_symmetry.space_group_name_H-M   'P 1'
#
loop_
_entity.id
_entity.type
_entity.pdbx_description
1 polymer ?
#
loop_
_entity_poly.entity_id
_entity_poly.type
_entity_poly.pdbx_seq_one_letter_code
_entity_poly.pdbx_strand_id
1 'polypeptide(L)'
;MIYLVKSFREDKDTSGKNNPPLSEEGVEFGKKLKLRNNAIKFDMCYTSFKLKDFGSALILVGDKLIVQRTHSLDNNEKEEIISFVKSLPIDKSILVVADDEVISVIKGSFDCIELK
;
A
#
# COMPACT_ATOMS: atom_id res chain seq x y z
N MET A 1 -7.95 12.21 -4.47
CA MET A 1 -8.54 11.30 -3.45
C MET A 1 -7.51 10.26 -3.05
N ILE A 2 -7.28 10.02 -1.77
CA ILE A 2 -6.29 9.04 -1.28
C ILE A 2 -7.01 7.80 -0.75
N TYR A 3 -6.66 6.65 -1.31
CA TYR A 3 -7.09 5.33 -0.89
C TYR A 3 -5.95 4.62 -0.17
N LEU A 4 -6.28 3.98 0.94
CA LEU A 4 -5.34 3.32 1.82
C LEU A 4 -5.64 1.82 1.87
N VAL A 5 -4.60 1.01 1.72
CA VAL A 5 -4.68 -0.43 1.95
C VAL A 5 -3.54 -0.85 2.85
N LYS A 6 -3.87 -1.58 3.91
CA LYS A 6 -2.88 -2.28 4.70
C LYS A 6 -2.24 -3.39 3.86
N SER A 7 -0.91 -3.47 3.89
CA SER A 7 -0.18 -4.59 3.30
C SER A 7 -0.70 -5.95 3.77
N PHE A 8 -0.74 -6.90 2.86
CA PHE A 8 -1.26 -8.23 3.14
C PHE A 8 -0.25 -9.07 3.92
N ARG A 9 -0.73 -10.19 4.44
CA ARG A 9 0.04 -11.08 5.29
C ARG A 9 1.31 -11.56 4.58
N GLU A 10 2.43 -11.41 5.26
CA GLU A 10 3.74 -11.90 4.82
C GLU A 10 3.92 -13.39 5.09
N ASP A 11 4.81 -14.01 4.32
CA ASP A 11 5.21 -15.39 4.52
C ASP A 11 6.22 -15.51 5.67
N LYS A 12 5.79 -16.17 6.75
CA LYS A 12 6.59 -16.34 7.97
C LYS A 12 7.59 -17.50 7.88
N ASP A 13 7.43 -18.38 6.90
CA ASP A 13 8.23 -19.61 6.77
C ASP A 13 9.40 -19.45 5.77
N THR A 14 9.54 -18.29 5.14
CA THR A 14 10.64 -18.03 4.21
C THR A 14 11.93 -17.69 4.93
N SER A 15 13.02 -18.35 4.53
CA SER A 15 14.40 -18.07 4.94
C SER A 15 14.96 -16.71 4.48
N GLY A 16 14.10 -15.78 4.02
CA GLY A 16 14.42 -14.41 3.64
C GLY A 16 14.45 -13.49 4.85
N LYS A 17 15.47 -13.63 5.70
CA LYS A 17 15.51 -13.16 7.09
C LYS A 17 15.21 -11.67 7.38
N ASN A 18 15.03 -10.80 6.38
CA ASN A 18 14.78 -9.35 6.59
C ASN A 18 13.65 -8.72 5.75
N ASN A 19 13.12 -9.38 4.69
CA ASN A 19 12.11 -8.78 3.82
C ASN A 19 11.25 -9.88 3.15
N PRO A 20 10.35 -10.53 3.90
CA PRO A 20 9.57 -11.65 3.39
C PRO A 20 8.60 -11.23 2.27
N PRO A 21 8.30 -12.14 1.32
CA PRO A 21 7.23 -11.94 0.35
C PRO A 21 5.85 -12.11 1.00
N LEU A 22 4.78 -12.02 0.21
CA LEU A 22 3.42 -12.35 0.64
C LEU A 22 3.24 -13.84 0.90
N SER A 23 2.45 -14.18 1.93
CA SER A 23 1.95 -15.54 2.12
C SER A 23 0.82 -15.86 1.14
N GLU A 24 0.51 -17.15 0.95
CA GLU A 24 -0.63 -17.59 0.14
C GLU A 24 -1.96 -16.98 0.63
N GLU A 25 -2.18 -16.94 1.95
CA GLU A 25 -3.34 -16.28 2.54
C GLU A 25 -3.40 -14.79 2.21
N GLY A 26 -2.25 -14.09 2.23
CA GLY A 26 -2.14 -12.69 1.85
C GLY A 26 -2.51 -12.49 0.38
N VAL A 27 -2.08 -13.40 -0.49
CA VAL A 27 -2.42 -13.38 -1.92
C VAL A 27 -3.92 -13.59 -2.13
N GLU A 28 -4.53 -14.58 -1.47
CA GLU A 28 -5.97 -14.84 -1.58
C GLU A 28 -6.81 -13.67 -1.08
N PHE A 29 -6.43 -13.10 0.06
CA PHE A 29 -7.08 -11.91 0.60
C PHE A 29 -7.02 -10.76 -0.40
N GLY A 30 -5.84 -10.47 -0.96
CA GLY A 30 -5.66 -9.42 -1.95
C GLY A 30 -6.53 -9.60 -3.19
N LYS A 31 -6.68 -10.83 -3.69
CA LYS A 31 -7.57 -11.14 -4.82
C LYS A 31 -9.03 -10.84 -4.49
N LYS A 32 -9.50 -11.23 -3.30
CA LYS A 32 -10.87 -10.95 -2.84
C LYS A 32 -11.10 -9.44 -2.69
N LEU A 33 -10.13 -8.72 -2.12
CA LEU A 33 -10.20 -7.27 -1.94
C LEU A 33 -10.24 -6.53 -3.28
N LYS A 34 -9.43 -6.95 -4.26
CA LYS A 34 -9.47 -6.41 -5.63
C LYS A 34 -10.85 -6.58 -6.26
N LEU A 35 -11.47 -7.75 -6.12
CA LEU A 35 -12.80 -8.01 -6.68
C LEU A 35 -13.87 -7.12 -6.03
N ARG A 36 -13.82 -6.93 -4.71
CA ARG A 36 -14.75 -6.04 -3.98
C ARG A 36 -14.65 -4.58 -4.43
N ASN A 37 -13.44 -4.16 -4.84
CA ASN A 37 -13.12 -2.77 -5.17
C ASN A 37 -12.87 -2.57 -6.68
N ASN A 38 -13.37 -3.48 -7.53
CA ASN A 38 -13.05 -3.51 -8.96
C ASN A 38 -13.49 -2.26 -9.76
N ALA A 39 -14.46 -1.50 -9.23
CA ALA A 39 -14.96 -0.28 -9.84
C ALA A 39 -14.05 0.93 -9.60
N ILE A 40 -13.17 0.86 -8.59
CA ILE A 40 -12.25 1.94 -8.27
C ILE A 40 -11.10 1.92 -9.27
N LYS A 41 -10.85 3.08 -9.88
CA LYS A 41 -9.69 3.29 -10.77
C LYS A 41 -8.69 4.18 -10.04
N PHE A 42 -7.43 3.73 -10.03
CA PHE A 42 -6.32 4.49 -9.47
C PHE A 42 -5.50 5.07 -10.61
N ASP A 43 -5.14 6.35 -10.48
CA ASP A 43 -4.21 7.02 -11.39
C ASP A 43 -2.75 6.76 -10.99
N MET A 44 -2.50 6.54 -9.69
CA MET A 44 -1.16 6.35 -9.14
C MET A 44 -1.20 5.36 -7.98
N CYS A 45 -0.12 4.59 -7.82
CA CYS A 45 0.03 3.67 -6.70
C CYS A 45 1.42 3.82 -6.08
N TYR A 46 1.45 3.95 -4.76
CA TYR A 46 2.66 4.11 -3.96
C TYR A 46 2.76 3.05 -2.88
N THR A 47 3.98 2.62 -2.61
CA THR A 47 4.28 1.64 -1.57
C THR A 47 5.71 1.78 -1.04
N SER A 48 6.03 1.06 0.03
CA SER A 48 7.37 1.02 0.60
C SER A 48 8.31 0.11 -0.23
N PHE A 49 9.56 -0.06 0.20
CA PHE A 49 10.48 -1.04 -0.40
C PHE A 49 10.32 -2.47 0.16
N LYS A 50 9.40 -2.69 1.10
CA LYS A 50 9.08 -4.03 1.62
C LYS A 50 8.39 -4.87 0.53
N LEU A 51 8.84 -6.11 0.36
CA LEU A 51 8.36 -7.00 -0.69
C LEU A 51 6.88 -7.33 -0.53
N LYS A 52 6.40 -7.50 0.70
CA LYS A 52 4.98 -7.71 0.99
C LYS A 52 4.10 -6.53 0.55
N ASP A 53 4.58 -5.30 0.74
CA ASP A 53 3.83 -4.08 0.40
C ASP A 53 3.73 -3.95 -1.12
N PHE A 54 4.87 -4.13 -1.80
CA PHE A 54 4.92 -4.16 -3.25
C PHE A 54 4.07 -5.28 -3.86
N GLY A 55 4.15 -6.49 -3.32
CA GLY A 55 3.31 -7.61 -3.75
C GLY A 55 1.82 -7.34 -3.56
N SER A 56 1.45 -6.68 -2.46
CA SER A 56 0.06 -6.31 -2.17
C SER A 56 -0.45 -5.31 -3.19
N ALA A 57 0.35 -4.29 -3.51
CA ALA A 57 0.04 -3.30 -4.53
C ALA A 57 -0.15 -3.95 -5.91
N LEU A 58 0.78 -4.83 -6.32
CA LEU A 58 0.69 -5.54 -7.61
C LEU A 58 -0.59 -6.37 -7.74
N ILE A 59 -1.03 -7.03 -6.67
CA ILE A 59 -2.28 -7.78 -6.71
C ILE A 59 -3.45 -6.84 -7.01
N LEU A 60 -3.52 -5.68 -6.35
CA LEU A 60 -4.61 -4.73 -6.50
C LEU A 60 -4.63 -4.07 -7.89
N VAL A 61 -3.51 -3.55 -8.35
CA VAL A 61 -3.47 -2.72 -9.57
C VAL A 61 -3.13 -3.52 -10.84
N GLY A 62 -2.48 -4.67 -10.69
CA GLY A 62 -2.03 -5.50 -11.81
C GLY A 62 -0.93 -4.84 -12.64
N ASP A 63 -0.95 -5.11 -13.93
CA ASP A 63 -0.04 -4.59 -14.96
C ASP A 63 -0.47 -3.21 -15.53
N LYS A 64 -1.66 -2.73 -15.15
CA LYS A 64 -2.26 -1.50 -15.70
C LYS A 64 -1.67 -0.21 -15.15
N LEU A 65 -0.95 -0.30 -14.03
CA LEU A 65 -0.45 0.86 -13.30
C LEU A 65 0.94 0.60 -12.75
N ILE A 66 1.85 1.54 -12.95
CA ILE A 66 3.19 1.50 -12.38
C ILE A 66 3.08 1.73 -10.87
N VAL A 67 3.57 0.76 -10.09
CA VAL A 67 3.69 0.88 -8.63
C VAL A 67 5.00 1.60 -8.29
N GLN A 68 4.89 2.79 -7.73
CA GLN A 68 6.02 3.60 -7.29
C GLN A 68 6.42 3.20 -5.87
N ARG A 69 7.73 3.01 -5.64
CA ARG A 69 8.27 2.70 -4.31
C ARG A 69 8.99 3.91 -3.74
N THR A 70 8.82 4.17 -2.46
CA THR A 70 9.42 5.33 -1.79
C THR A 70 9.88 4.98 -0.37
N HIS A 71 11.02 5.56 0.03
CA HIS A 71 11.58 5.40 1.38
C HIS A 71 10.75 6.11 2.45
N SER A 72 9.96 7.12 2.07
CA SER A 72 9.07 7.84 3.01
C SER A 72 7.99 6.96 3.65
N LEU A 73 7.82 5.72 3.16
CA LEU A 73 6.89 4.73 3.71
C LEU A 73 7.61 3.55 4.40
N ASP A 74 8.94 3.55 4.51
CA ASP A 74 9.72 2.43 5.08
C ASP A 74 9.84 2.50 6.62
N ASN A 75 10.11 3.69 7.18
CA ASN A 75 10.65 3.85 8.53
C ASN A 75 9.66 4.36 9.58
N ASN A 76 8.38 4.51 9.23
CA ASN A 76 7.32 5.00 10.11
C ASN A 76 7.58 6.41 10.70
N GLU A 77 8.54 7.17 10.14
CA GLU A 77 8.81 8.54 10.56
C GLU A 77 7.66 9.46 10.17
N LYS A 78 6.93 9.93 11.19
CA LYS A 78 5.67 10.65 11.01
C LYS A 78 5.81 11.89 10.11
N GLU A 79 6.86 12.67 10.30
CA GLU A 79 7.09 13.90 9.52
C GLU A 79 7.37 13.59 8.04
N GLU A 80 8.15 12.55 7.77
CA GLU A 80 8.44 12.09 6.40
C GLU A 80 7.17 11.60 5.70
N ILE A 81 6.36 10.79 6.38
CA ILE A 81 5.07 10.30 5.84
C ILE A 81 4.14 11.47 5.51
N ILE A 82 4.01 12.43 6.43
CA ILE A 82 3.15 13.61 6.23
C ILE A 82 3.67 14.46 5.08
N SER A 83 4.99 14.69 5.00
CA SER A 83 5.61 15.45 3.93
C SER A 83 5.38 14.79 2.57
N PHE A 84 5.57 13.47 2.49
CA PHE A 84 5.29 12.68 1.31
C PHE A 84 3.83 12.82 0.88
N VAL A 85 2.86 12.61 1.78
CA VAL A 85 1.44 12.69 1.42
C VAL A 85 1.05 14.10 0.96
N LYS A 86 1.62 15.16 1.55
CA LYS A 86 1.42 16.55 1.10
C LYS A 86 1.97 16.81 -0.30
N SER A 87 3.03 16.10 -0.70
CA SER A 87 3.62 16.22 -2.04
C SER A 87 2.79 15.54 -3.15
N LEU A 88 1.82 14.72 -2.78
CA LEU A 88 1.02 13.95 -3.74
C LEU A 88 0.04 14.86 -4.52
N PRO A 89 -0.22 14.56 -5.80
CA PRO A 89 -1.13 15.36 -6.61
C PRO A 89 -2.59 15.20 -6.13
N ILE A 90 -3.22 16.32 -5.79
CA ILE A 90 -4.57 16.34 -5.19
C ILE A 90 -5.70 15.96 -6.17
N ASP A 91 -5.47 16.14 -7.47
CA ASP A 91 -6.43 15.87 -8.55
C ASP A 91 -6.47 14.40 -8.98
N LYS A 92 -5.63 13.55 -8.38
CA LYS A 92 -5.50 12.12 -8.72
C LYS A 92 -6.17 11.21 -7.70
N SER A 93 -6.62 10.06 -8.16
CA SER A 93 -7.00 8.93 -7.32
C SER A 93 -5.76 8.10 -7.02
N ILE A 94 -5.27 8.17 -5.79
CA ILE A 94 -3.99 7.59 -5.39
C ILE A 94 -4.22 6.43 -4.44
N LEU A 95 -3.61 5.29 -4.73
CA LEU A 95 -3.55 4.14 -3.83
C LEU A 95 -2.22 4.14 -3.07
N VAL A 96 -2.27 4.10 -1.74
CA VAL A 96 -1.10 3.86 -0.88
C VAL A 96 -1.25 2.49 -0.22
N VAL A 97 -0.25 1.63 -0.41
CA VAL A 97 -0.17 0.31 0.24
C VAL A 97 1.01 0.28 1.18
N ALA A 98 0.75 0.13 2.48
CA ALA A 98 1.77 0.22 3.52
C ALA A 98 1.36 -0.53 4.81
N ASP A 99 2.30 -0.62 5.76
CA ASP A 99 2.06 -1.16 7.10
C ASP A 99 1.06 -0.33 7.92
N ASP A 100 0.48 -0.96 8.96
CA ASP A 100 -0.52 -0.35 9.85
C ASP A 100 -0.11 1.00 10.43
N GLU A 101 1.15 1.13 10.83
CA GLU A 101 1.68 2.33 11.46
C GLU A 101 1.66 3.51 10.49
N VAL A 102 2.10 3.29 9.24
CA VAL A 102 2.04 4.27 8.16
C VAL A 102 0.58 4.65 7.86
N ILE A 103 -0.29 3.65 7.67
CA ILE A 103 -1.72 3.88 7.42
C ILE A 103 -2.34 4.71 8.54
N SER A 104 -2.00 4.43 9.79
CA SER A 104 -2.50 5.15 10.97
C SER A 104 -2.04 6.62 10.98
N VAL A 105 -0.77 6.89 10.65
CA VAL A 105 -0.25 8.26 10.53
C VAL A 105 -1.01 9.04 9.46
N ILE A 106 -1.23 8.44 8.29
CA ILE A 106 -1.93 9.10 7.18
C ILE A 106 -3.39 9.39 7.56
N LYS A 107 -4.11 8.39 8.10
CA LYS A 107 -5.50 8.55 8.53
C LYS A 107 -5.69 9.60 9.62
N GLY A 108 -4.72 9.75 10.51
CA GLY A 108 -4.76 10.76 11.57
C GLY A 108 -4.54 12.18 11.07
N SER A 109 -4.03 12.36 9.85
CA SER A 109 -3.55 13.65 9.34
C SER A 109 -4.25 14.12 8.06
N PHE A 110 -4.92 13.23 7.33
CA PHE A 110 -5.50 13.52 6.02
C PHE A 110 -6.87 12.84 5.83
N ASP A 111 -7.73 13.46 5.02
CA ASP A 111 -8.98 12.84 4.57
C ASP A 111 -8.69 11.76 3.52
N CYS A 112 -9.08 10.53 3.82
CA CYS A 112 -8.73 9.35 3.05
C CYS A 112 -9.71 8.19 3.26
N ILE A 113 -9.72 7.25 2.31
CA ILE A 113 -10.60 6.08 2.33
C ILE A 113 -9.76 4.81 2.51
N GLU A 114 -9.99 4.07 3.58
CA GLU A 114 -9.35 2.77 3.80
C GLU A 114 -10.19 1.65 3.17
N LEU A 115 -9.59 0.83 2.29
CA LEU A 115 -10.27 -0.30 1.64
C LEU A 115 -10.08 -1.57 2.49
N LYS A 116 -11.18 -2.29 2.77
CA LYS A 116 -11.23 -3.49 3.62
C LYS A 116 -12.05 -4.63 3.02
#